data_AF-A0A947CNQ5-F1
#
_entry.id   AF-A0A947CNQ5-F1
#
_cell.length_a   1.000
_cell.length_b   1.000
_cell.length_c   1.000
_cell.angle_alpha   90.00
_cell.angle_beta   90.00
_cell.angle_gamma   90.00
#
_symmetry.space_group_name_H-M   'P 1'
#
loop_
_entity.id
_entity.type
_entity.pdbx_description
1 polymer ?
#
loop_
_entity_poly.entity_id
_entity_poly.type
_entity_poly.pdbx_seq_one_letter_code
_entity_poly.pdbx_strand_id
1 'polypeptide(L)'
;MASDDTAKNSSAASDEGAGAARFGTFGGVFTPCTLTILGVIMFMRAGYVVGEGGLIYALIILAIAKTITTLTTLSLSAIATNTEVKGGGVYYIISRTLGHDFGGAIGLTLFVSQAISIAFYVIGFTEALFGLFPGDQSQMLVNLTSSGVICLVFFVTFKGADVAIKAQYPILAVLILAIISYLVKGVLNFDAGLMTEQLAAPEDTKGFWILFAIFFPAATGITAGANMSGDLKDPSTAIPRGTLAAIAFTGAVYV
;
A
#
# COMPACT_ATOMS: atom_id res chain seq x y z
N MET A 1 -14.85 -35.67 -50.61
CA MET A 1 -14.54 -34.26 -50.93
C MET A 1 -15.49 -33.40 -50.11
N ALA A 2 -15.22 -33.27 -48.81
CA ALA A 2 -16.02 -32.47 -47.86
C ALA A 2 -15.20 -32.35 -46.57
N SER A 3 -14.24 -31.43 -46.58
CA SER A 3 -13.43 -31.07 -45.41
C SER A 3 -12.93 -29.65 -45.61
N ASP A 4 -13.81 -28.65 -45.52
CA ASP A 4 -13.37 -27.25 -45.54
C ASP A 4 -14.38 -26.23 -44.96
N ASP A 5 -15.18 -26.59 -43.95
CA ASP A 5 -16.19 -25.67 -43.37
C ASP A 5 -16.09 -25.44 -41.85
N THR A 6 -15.06 -25.96 -41.17
CA THR A 6 -14.85 -25.73 -39.73
C THR A 6 -13.79 -24.67 -39.41
N ALA A 7 -13.16 -24.04 -40.41
CA ALA A 7 -12.02 -23.13 -40.21
C ALA A 7 -12.37 -21.62 -40.21
N LYS A 8 -13.64 -21.23 -40.06
CA LYS A 8 -14.05 -19.80 -40.18
C LYS A 8 -14.74 -19.15 -38.98
N ASN A 9 -14.80 -19.81 -37.81
CA ASN A 9 -15.51 -19.24 -36.65
C ASN A 9 -14.65 -19.05 -35.38
N SER A 10 -13.32 -19.01 -35.48
CA SER A 10 -12.44 -18.75 -34.31
C SER A 10 -11.78 -17.36 -34.30
N SER A 11 -12.17 -16.44 -35.19
CA SER A 11 -11.51 -15.13 -35.33
C SER A 11 -12.33 -13.93 -34.84
N ALA A 12 -13.43 -14.13 -34.11
CA ALA A 12 -14.36 -13.04 -33.77
C ALA A 12 -14.53 -12.78 -32.26
N ALA A 13 -13.48 -13.01 -31.45
CA ALA A 13 -13.52 -12.75 -30.00
C ALA A 13 -12.28 -12.02 -29.46
N SER A 14 -11.69 -11.11 -30.24
CA SER A 14 -10.48 -10.38 -29.83
C SER A 14 -10.51 -8.89 -30.13
N ASP A 15 -11.65 -8.20 -29.98
CA ASP A 15 -11.64 -6.72 -30.09
C ASP A 15 -12.71 -5.97 -29.28
N GLU A 16 -13.19 -6.52 -28.16
CA GLU A 16 -13.94 -5.72 -27.17
C GLU A 16 -13.00 -5.30 -26.03
N GLY A 17 -12.24 -4.23 -26.27
CA GLY A 17 -11.35 -3.64 -25.25
C GLY A 17 -10.35 -2.59 -25.76
N ALA A 18 -10.31 -2.30 -27.05
CA ALA A 18 -9.47 -1.24 -27.62
C ALA A 18 -10.11 0.15 -27.44
N GLY A 19 -10.20 0.63 -26.20
CA GLY A 19 -10.80 1.96 -25.94
C GLY A 19 -10.46 2.64 -24.60
N ALA A 20 -9.91 1.93 -23.62
CA ALA A 20 -9.46 2.55 -22.37
C ALA A 20 -7.93 2.67 -22.36
N ALA A 21 -7.41 3.87 -22.06
CA ALA A 21 -5.97 4.10 -21.92
C ALA A 21 -5.42 3.26 -20.77
N ARG A 22 -4.84 2.10 -21.10
CA ARG A 22 -4.28 1.16 -20.11
C ARG A 22 -3.06 1.78 -19.43
N PHE A 23 -2.98 1.65 -18.11
CA PHE A 23 -1.94 2.27 -17.29
C PHE A 23 -0.57 1.62 -17.50
N GLY A 24 0.48 2.44 -17.42
CA GLY A 24 1.86 1.96 -17.36
C GLY A 24 2.28 1.58 -15.94
N THR A 25 3.49 1.04 -15.81
CA THR A 25 4.07 0.60 -14.52
C THR A 25 4.09 1.70 -13.45
N PHE A 26 4.38 2.95 -13.84
CA PHE A 26 4.46 4.05 -12.90
C PHE A 26 3.08 4.38 -12.29
N GLY A 27 2.12 4.78 -13.12
CA GLY A 27 0.81 5.22 -12.66
C GLY A 27 -0.12 4.10 -12.19
N GLY A 28 0.07 2.87 -12.68
CA GLY A 28 -0.82 1.75 -12.36
C GLY A 28 -0.29 0.80 -11.28
N VAL A 29 1.01 0.84 -10.95
CA VAL A 29 1.59 -0.05 -9.92
C VAL A 29 2.42 0.71 -8.91
N PHE A 30 3.46 1.43 -9.36
CA PHE A 30 4.37 2.13 -8.45
C PHE A 30 3.64 3.17 -7.60
N THR A 31 2.92 4.10 -8.22
CA THR A 31 2.17 5.15 -7.52
C THR A 31 1.17 4.61 -6.51
N PRO A 32 0.24 3.70 -6.86
CA PRO A 32 -0.69 3.16 -5.88
C PRO A 32 0.01 2.39 -4.75
N CYS A 33 1.02 1.56 -5.06
CA CYS A 33 1.79 0.86 -4.01
C CYS A 33 2.48 1.84 -3.07
N THR A 34 3.18 2.85 -3.59
CA THR A 34 3.86 3.87 -2.78
C THR A 34 2.88 4.64 -1.89
N LEU A 35 1.73 5.04 -2.42
CA LEU A 35 0.69 5.75 -1.66
C LEU A 35 0.09 4.91 -0.54
N THR A 36 -0.03 3.59 -0.75
CA THR A 36 -0.55 2.69 0.30
C THR A 36 0.50 2.34 1.36
N ILE A 37 1.78 2.28 1.01
CA ILE A 37 2.87 1.98 1.96
C ILE A 37 3.21 3.22 2.80
N LEU A 38 3.25 4.41 2.17
CA LEU A 38 3.53 5.68 2.83
C LEU A 38 2.24 6.27 3.42
N GLY A 39 1.76 5.64 4.49
CA GLY A 39 0.51 6.00 5.15
C GLY A 39 0.70 6.73 6.49
N VAL A 40 -0.37 6.68 7.29
CA VAL A 40 -0.46 7.28 8.64
C VAL A 40 0.71 6.89 9.55
N ILE A 41 1.18 5.63 9.48
CA ILE A 41 2.26 5.13 10.35
C ILE A 41 3.55 5.93 10.16
N MET A 42 3.88 6.32 8.92
CA MET A 42 5.10 7.08 8.64
C MET A 42 5.13 8.40 9.41
N PHE A 43 4.03 9.15 9.40
CA PHE A 43 3.97 10.47 10.01
C PHE A 43 3.65 10.42 11.51
N MET A 44 2.82 9.49 11.95
CA MET A 44 2.30 9.50 13.33
C MET A 44 2.98 8.50 14.26
N ARG A 45 3.57 7.43 13.73
CA ARG A 45 4.05 6.30 14.56
C ARG A 45 5.53 5.98 14.38
N ALA A 46 6.17 6.38 13.27
CA ALA A 46 7.61 6.15 13.09
C ALA A 46 8.44 6.79 14.22
N GLY A 47 8.18 8.07 14.54
CA GLY A 47 8.86 8.76 15.64
C GLY A 47 8.59 8.12 17.01
N TYR A 48 7.36 7.64 17.24
CA TYR A 48 7.01 6.91 18.47
C TYR A 48 7.82 5.59 18.61
N VAL A 49 7.94 4.81 17.53
CA VAL A 49 8.69 3.55 17.53
C VAL A 49 10.19 3.80 17.76
N VAL A 50 10.75 4.84 17.15
CA VAL A 50 12.15 5.24 17.38
C VAL A 50 12.37 5.73 18.81
N GLY A 51 11.45 6.55 19.35
CA GLY A 51 11.58 7.07 20.72
C GLY A 51 11.43 6.01 21.81
N GLU A 52 10.57 5.00 21.60
CA GLU A 52 10.31 3.97 22.61
C GLU A 52 11.22 2.75 22.49
N GLY A 53 11.67 2.43 21.27
CA GLY A 53 12.57 1.30 21.02
C GLY A 53 14.03 1.68 20.86
N GLY A 54 14.35 2.96 20.63
CA GLY A 54 15.66 3.39 20.15
C GLY A 54 15.85 3.14 18.65
N LEU A 55 16.84 3.83 18.07
CA LEU A 55 17.11 3.81 16.63
C LEU A 55 17.47 2.42 16.10
N ILE A 56 18.34 1.68 16.81
CA ILE A 56 18.77 0.35 16.34
C ILE A 56 17.59 -0.63 16.28
N TYR A 57 16.74 -0.63 17.31
CA TYR A 57 15.56 -1.52 17.33
C TYR A 57 14.56 -1.15 16.24
N ALA A 58 14.31 0.14 16.03
CA ALA A 58 13.45 0.61 14.95
C ALA A 58 13.98 0.16 13.57
N LEU A 59 15.29 0.25 13.33
CA LEU A 59 15.93 -0.22 12.10
C LEU A 59 15.83 -1.75 11.94
N ILE A 60 15.96 -2.53 13.03
CA ILE A 60 15.77 -3.99 12.99
C ILE A 60 14.31 -4.33 12.64
N ILE A 61 13.34 -3.67 13.27
CA ILE A 61 11.91 -3.84 12.97
C ILE A 61 11.64 -3.53 11.49
N LEU A 62 12.18 -2.41 10.98
CA LEU A 62 12.08 -2.02 9.59
C LEU A 62 12.70 -3.07 8.66
N ALA A 63 13.91 -3.56 8.97
CA ALA A 63 14.60 -4.56 8.16
C ALA A 63 13.82 -5.88 8.07
N ILE A 64 13.25 -6.35 9.19
CA ILE A 64 12.41 -7.55 9.22
C ILE A 64 11.14 -7.32 8.40
N ALA A 65 10.44 -6.20 8.60
CA ALA A 65 9.21 -5.89 7.87
C ALA A 65 9.45 -5.76 6.35
N LYS A 66 10.57 -5.16 5.94
CA LYS A 66 10.98 -5.04 4.54
C LYS A 66 11.41 -6.37 3.94
N THR A 67 12.04 -7.26 4.72
CA THR A 67 12.36 -8.61 4.28
C THR A 67 11.08 -9.41 4.00
N ILE A 68 10.12 -9.40 4.93
CA ILE A 68 8.83 -10.09 4.76
C ILE A 68 8.13 -9.60 3.48
N THR A 69 8.01 -8.28 3.30
CA THR A 69 7.28 -7.70 2.17
C THR A 69 8.00 -7.87 0.84
N THR A 70 9.33 -7.88 0.83
CA THR A 70 10.13 -8.22 -0.35
C THR A 70 9.93 -9.68 -0.74
N LEU A 71 10.00 -10.61 0.21
CA LEU A 71 9.77 -12.03 -0.06
C LEU A 71 8.35 -12.28 -0.60
N THR A 72 7.33 -11.67 0.01
CA THR A 72 5.94 -11.75 -0.49
C THR A 72 5.82 -11.19 -1.90
N THR A 73 6.52 -10.09 -2.20
CA THR A 73 6.49 -9.48 -3.54
C THR A 73 7.20 -10.34 -4.58
N LEU A 74 8.29 -11.02 -4.21
CA LEU A 74 8.95 -11.98 -5.10
C LEU A 74 8.01 -13.16 -5.41
N SER A 75 7.27 -13.67 -4.41
CA SER A 75 6.23 -14.69 -4.64
C SER A 75 5.12 -14.17 -5.56
N LEU A 76 4.60 -12.96 -5.30
CA LEU A 76 3.58 -12.35 -6.15
C LEU A 76 4.07 -12.12 -7.58
N SER A 77 5.34 -11.73 -7.73
CA SER A 77 5.97 -11.53 -9.03
C SER A 77 6.06 -12.82 -9.83
N ALA A 78 6.49 -13.92 -9.19
CA ALA A 78 6.55 -15.24 -9.83
C ALA A 78 5.17 -15.69 -10.33
N ILE A 79 4.13 -15.48 -9.53
CA ILE A 79 2.74 -15.81 -9.89
C ILE A 79 2.27 -14.95 -11.07
N ALA A 80 2.53 -13.63 -11.03
CA ALA A 80 2.14 -12.68 -12.07
C ALA A 80 2.88 -12.91 -13.42
N THR A 81 4.11 -13.44 -13.39
CA THR A 81 4.86 -13.76 -14.62
C THR A 81 4.50 -15.12 -15.22
N ASN A 82 3.95 -16.05 -14.43
CA ASN A 82 3.68 -17.42 -14.87
C ASN A 82 2.25 -17.64 -15.40
N THR A 83 1.38 -16.63 -15.31
CA THR A 83 -0.05 -16.79 -15.60
C THR A 83 -0.52 -15.65 -16.50
N GLU A 84 -1.48 -15.91 -17.40
CA GLU A 84 -2.16 -14.82 -18.13
C GLU A 84 -2.92 -13.93 -17.14
N VAL A 85 -2.34 -12.78 -16.82
CA VAL A 85 -2.95 -11.80 -15.94
C VAL A 85 -4.06 -11.08 -16.69
N LYS A 86 -5.31 -11.40 -16.35
CA LYS A 86 -6.52 -10.76 -16.86
C LYS A 86 -7.08 -9.78 -15.82
N GLY A 87 -8.22 -9.16 -16.15
CA GLY A 87 -9.00 -8.40 -15.18
C GLY A 87 -9.45 -9.29 -14.02
N GLY A 88 -9.29 -8.80 -12.79
CA GLY A 88 -9.66 -9.54 -11.57
C GLY A 88 -8.72 -9.35 -10.38
N GLY A 89 -7.62 -8.61 -10.55
CA GLY A 89 -6.72 -8.23 -9.47
C GLY A 89 -6.00 -9.40 -8.81
N VAL A 90 -5.58 -9.21 -7.56
CA VAL A 90 -4.76 -10.19 -6.81
C VAL A 90 -5.49 -11.52 -6.60
N TYR A 91 -6.79 -11.48 -6.30
CA TYR A 91 -7.57 -12.71 -6.08
C TYR A 91 -7.62 -13.59 -7.34
N TYR A 92 -7.83 -12.99 -8.51
CA TYR A 92 -7.85 -13.73 -9.78
C TYR A 92 -6.50 -14.40 -10.06
N ILE A 93 -5.42 -13.65 -9.87
CA ILE A 93 -4.05 -14.15 -10.09
C ILE A 93 -3.77 -15.34 -9.15
N ILE A 94 -4.08 -15.22 -7.85
CA ILE A 94 -3.81 -16.27 -6.86
C ILE A 94 -4.68 -17.51 -7.08
N SER A 95 -5.99 -17.35 -7.24
CA SER A 95 -6.92 -18.48 -7.37
C SER A 95 -6.68 -19.30 -8.63
N ARG A 96 -6.13 -18.70 -9.69
CA ARG A 96 -5.82 -19.41 -10.94
C ARG A 96 -4.50 -20.17 -10.89
N THR A 97 -3.53 -19.69 -10.12
CA THR A 97 -2.21 -20.35 -10.02
C THR A 97 -2.13 -21.34 -8.88
N LEU A 98 -2.76 -21.06 -7.74
CA LEU A 98 -2.72 -21.92 -6.54
C LEU A 98 -3.95 -22.80 -6.36
N GLY A 99 -5.00 -22.60 -7.17
CA GLY A 99 -6.27 -23.33 -7.04
C GLY A 99 -7.28 -22.64 -6.12
N HIS A 100 -8.52 -23.15 -6.13
CA HIS A 100 -9.65 -22.49 -5.46
C HIS A 100 -9.58 -22.55 -3.93
N ASP A 101 -9.01 -23.62 -3.35
CA ASP A 101 -8.88 -23.77 -1.89
C ASP A 101 -7.94 -22.70 -1.31
N PHE A 102 -6.73 -22.59 -1.87
CA PHE A 102 -5.77 -21.56 -1.47
C PHE A 102 -6.25 -20.16 -1.86
N GLY A 103 -6.82 -20.01 -3.06
CA GLY A 103 -7.38 -18.74 -3.53
C GLY A 103 -8.46 -18.20 -2.60
N GLY A 104 -9.41 -19.04 -2.18
CA GLY A 104 -10.51 -18.67 -1.28
C GLY A 104 -10.01 -18.27 0.11
N ALA A 105 -9.12 -19.07 0.71
CA ALA A 105 -8.58 -18.80 2.04
C ALA A 105 -7.76 -17.50 2.08
N ILE A 106 -6.86 -17.31 1.11
CA ILE A 106 -6.04 -16.08 1.00
C ILE A 106 -6.93 -14.89 0.66
N GLY A 107 -7.88 -15.05 -0.27
CA GLY A 107 -8.81 -14.01 -0.67
C GLY A 107 -9.65 -13.46 0.48
N LEU A 108 -10.22 -14.35 1.31
CA LEU A 108 -10.99 -13.95 2.48
C LEU A 108 -10.11 -13.21 3.50
N THR A 109 -8.89 -13.68 3.73
CA THR A 109 -7.94 -13.04 4.65
C THR A 109 -7.56 -11.64 4.17
N LEU A 110 -7.26 -11.48 2.88
CA LEU A 110 -6.95 -10.18 2.27
C LEU A 110 -8.15 -9.23 2.32
N PHE A 111 -9.37 -9.74 2.11
CA PHE A 111 -10.59 -8.95 2.21
C PHE A 111 -10.79 -8.38 3.61
N VAL A 112 -10.70 -9.23 4.65
CA VAL A 112 -10.83 -8.81 6.06
C VAL A 112 -9.71 -7.83 6.43
N SER A 113 -8.48 -8.11 6.02
CA SER A 113 -7.33 -7.22 6.24
C SER A 113 -7.55 -5.84 5.61
N GLN A 114 -8.07 -5.79 4.38
CA GLN A 114 -8.35 -4.53 3.69
C GLN A 114 -9.50 -3.75 4.36
N ALA A 115 -10.56 -4.42 4.81
CA ALA A 115 -11.66 -3.78 5.53
C ALA A 115 -11.19 -3.13 6.84
N ILE A 116 -10.36 -3.83 7.62
CA ILE A 116 -9.76 -3.29 8.85
C ILE A 116 -8.79 -2.14 8.52
N SER A 117 -8.02 -2.27 7.44
CA SER A 117 -7.08 -1.23 7.01
C SER A 117 -7.78 0.08 6.65
N ILE A 118 -8.97 0.03 6.03
CA ILE A 118 -9.76 1.24 5.74
C ILE A 118 -10.12 1.96 7.05
N ALA A 119 -10.62 1.23 8.05
CA ALA A 119 -10.93 1.81 9.35
C ALA A 119 -9.68 2.41 10.02
N PHE A 120 -8.56 1.68 9.99
CA PHE A 120 -7.29 2.13 10.52
C PHE A 120 -6.81 3.46 9.89
N TYR A 121 -6.86 3.58 8.56
CA TYR A 121 -6.44 4.81 7.87
C TYR A 121 -7.39 5.99 8.14
N VAL A 122 -8.71 5.74 8.23
CA VAL A 122 -9.68 6.80 8.55
C VAL A 122 -9.48 7.33 9.97
N ILE A 123 -9.30 6.45 10.95
CA ILE A 123 -9.02 6.84 12.34
C ILE A 123 -7.73 7.67 12.39
N GLY A 124 -6.66 7.17 11.77
CA GLY A 124 -5.38 7.88 11.71
C GLY A 124 -5.46 9.26 11.05
N PHE A 125 -6.26 9.40 9.99
CA PHE A 125 -6.54 10.69 9.38
C PHE A 125 -7.28 11.64 10.34
N THR A 126 -8.30 11.15 11.04
CA THR A 126 -9.06 12.01 11.98
C THR A 126 -8.22 12.42 13.18
N GLU A 127 -7.40 11.52 13.75
CA GLU A 127 -6.45 11.86 14.82
C GLU A 127 -5.50 12.97 14.38
N ALA A 128 -4.93 12.86 13.17
CA ALA A 128 -4.07 13.89 12.61
C ALA A 128 -4.82 15.21 12.39
N LEU A 129 -6.08 15.17 11.92
CA LEU A 129 -6.90 16.36 11.68
C LEU A 129 -7.21 17.11 12.98
N PHE A 130 -7.63 16.41 14.03
CA PHE A 130 -7.88 17.01 15.34
C PHE A 130 -6.59 17.49 16.03
N GLY A 131 -5.44 16.89 15.70
CA GLY A 131 -4.13 17.38 16.14
C GLY A 131 -3.75 18.76 15.60
N LEU A 132 -4.38 19.23 14.50
CA LEU A 132 -4.10 20.54 13.91
C LEU A 132 -4.84 21.70 14.58
N PHE A 133 -5.97 21.42 15.24
CA PHE A 133 -6.85 22.45 15.80
C PHE A 133 -6.89 22.37 17.33
N PRO A 134 -6.68 23.48 18.06
CA PRO A 134 -6.95 23.51 19.49
C PRO A 134 -8.46 23.42 19.72
N GLY A 135 -8.93 22.38 20.44
CA GLY A 135 -10.35 22.14 20.68
C GLY A 135 -10.61 20.89 21.53
N ASP A 136 -11.89 20.57 21.77
CA ASP A 136 -12.27 19.34 22.46
C ASP A 136 -11.91 18.12 21.59
N GLN A 137 -10.99 17.31 22.09
CA GLN A 137 -10.53 16.07 21.48
C GLN A 137 -11.17 14.86 22.19
N SER A 138 -12.42 15.00 22.63
CA SER A 138 -13.15 13.88 23.22
C SER A 138 -13.23 12.71 22.24
N GLN A 139 -13.00 11.49 22.75
CA GLN A 139 -13.00 10.27 21.95
C GLN A 139 -14.29 10.10 21.13
N MET A 140 -15.42 10.59 21.66
CA MET A 140 -16.71 10.57 20.98
C MET A 140 -16.71 11.42 19.70
N LEU A 141 -16.08 12.61 19.71
CA LEU A 141 -15.99 13.47 18.53
C LEU A 141 -15.08 12.88 17.45
N VAL A 142 -13.94 12.29 17.85
CA VAL A 142 -13.03 11.60 16.91
C VAL A 142 -13.73 10.43 16.24
N ASN A 143 -14.45 9.61 17.01
CA ASN A 143 -15.21 8.46 16.49
C ASN A 143 -16.35 8.92 15.56
N LEU A 144 -17.10 9.95 15.93
CA LEU A 144 -18.20 10.47 15.11
C LEU A 144 -17.69 11.07 13.80
N THR A 145 -16.58 11.81 13.85
CA THR A 145 -15.94 12.36 12.65
C THR A 145 -15.38 11.25 11.77
N SER A 146 -14.77 10.21 12.35
CA SER A 146 -14.31 9.03 11.61
C SER A 146 -15.45 8.34 10.86
N SER A 147 -16.59 8.15 11.52
CA SER A 147 -17.81 7.62 10.89
C SER A 147 -18.33 8.53 9.78
N GLY A 148 -18.22 9.85 9.93
CA GLY A 148 -18.54 10.81 8.87
C GLY A 148 -17.61 10.69 7.65
N VAL A 149 -16.30 10.60 7.89
CA VAL A 149 -15.27 10.49 6.84
C VAL A 149 -15.42 9.18 6.06
N ILE A 150 -15.63 8.04 6.72
CA ILE A 150 -15.82 6.76 6.03
C ILE A 150 -17.08 6.77 5.16
N CYS A 151 -18.18 7.35 5.64
CA CYS A 151 -19.41 7.54 4.85
C CYS A 151 -19.15 8.43 3.61
N LEU A 152 -18.40 9.53 3.78
CA LEU A 152 -18.03 10.40 2.67
C LEU A 152 -17.20 9.66 1.63
N VAL A 153 -16.14 8.95 2.05
CA VAL A 153 -15.29 8.17 1.15
C VAL A 153 -16.10 7.09 0.44
N PHE A 154 -17.03 6.44 1.14
CA PHE A 154 -17.96 5.48 0.53
C PHE A 154 -18.82 6.10 -0.58
N PHE A 155 -19.40 7.29 -0.37
CA PHE A 155 -20.17 7.97 -1.43
C PHE A 155 -19.28 8.41 -2.60
N VAL A 156 -18.05 8.84 -2.34
CA VAL A 156 -17.10 9.22 -3.40
C VAL A 156 -16.71 8.01 -4.24
N THR A 157 -16.45 6.86 -3.63
CA THR A 157 -16.10 5.63 -4.37
C THR A 157 -17.28 5.07 -5.15
N PHE A 158 -18.51 5.25 -4.68
CA PHE A 158 -19.74 4.89 -5.42
C PHE A 158 -19.89 5.62 -6.76
N LYS A 159 -19.35 6.85 -6.88
CA LYS A 159 -19.46 7.65 -8.10
C LYS A 159 -18.51 7.20 -9.22
N GLY A 160 -17.56 6.31 -8.94
CA GLY A 160 -16.68 5.67 -9.92
C GLY A 160 -15.19 5.71 -9.56
N ALA A 161 -14.49 4.62 -9.85
CA ALA A 161 -13.06 4.44 -9.54
C ALA A 161 -12.13 5.41 -10.30
N ASP A 162 -12.57 5.93 -11.45
CA ASP A 162 -11.77 6.86 -12.27
C ASP A 162 -11.39 8.15 -11.54
N VAL A 163 -12.26 8.62 -10.64
CA VAL A 163 -11.97 9.82 -9.82
C VAL A 163 -10.85 9.52 -8.83
N ALA A 164 -10.87 8.34 -8.20
CA ALA A 164 -9.85 7.93 -7.25
C ALA A 164 -8.47 7.82 -7.92
N ILE A 165 -8.41 7.28 -9.14
CA ILE A 165 -7.16 7.16 -9.90
C ILE A 165 -6.61 8.54 -10.28
N LYS A 166 -7.47 9.48 -10.69
CA LYS A 166 -7.00 10.85 -10.98
C LYS A 166 -6.54 11.59 -9.72
N ALA A 167 -7.19 11.34 -8.57
CA ALA A 167 -6.83 11.92 -7.28
C ALA A 167 -5.48 11.41 -6.75
N GLN A 168 -4.99 10.25 -7.19
CA GLN A 168 -3.74 9.68 -6.70
C GLN A 168 -2.51 10.57 -6.99
N TYR A 169 -2.48 11.24 -8.16
CA TYR A 169 -1.34 12.07 -8.56
C TYR A 169 -1.17 13.34 -7.71
N PRO A 170 -2.21 14.15 -7.44
CA PRO A 170 -2.07 15.28 -6.52
C PRO A 170 -1.76 14.81 -5.08
N ILE A 171 -2.33 13.68 -4.63
CA ILE A 171 -2.00 13.12 -3.31
C ILE A 171 -0.51 12.75 -3.25
N LEU A 172 0.02 12.09 -4.28
CA LEU A 172 1.45 11.74 -4.36
C LEU A 172 2.32 13.00 -4.35
N ALA A 173 1.93 14.05 -5.08
CA ALA A 173 2.69 15.30 -5.11
C ALA A 173 2.76 15.94 -3.71
N VAL A 174 1.63 16.04 -3.01
CA VAL A 174 1.58 16.57 -1.63
C VAL A 174 2.40 15.69 -0.68
N LEU A 175 2.31 14.37 -0.82
CA LEU A 175 3.05 13.42 0.01
C LEU A 175 4.57 13.54 -0.20
N ILE A 176 5.05 13.65 -1.44
CA ILE A 176 6.47 13.88 -1.73
C ILE A 176 6.93 15.22 -1.17
N LEU A 177 6.13 16.29 -1.32
CA LEU A 177 6.44 17.59 -0.73
C LEU A 177 6.53 17.52 0.80
N ALA A 178 5.63 16.78 1.45
CA ALA A 178 5.66 16.57 2.90
C ALA A 178 6.92 15.80 3.34
N ILE A 179 7.30 14.74 2.61
CA ILE A 179 8.54 13.97 2.87
C ILE A 179 9.77 14.87 2.72
N ILE A 180 9.87 15.63 1.62
CA ILE A 180 11.00 16.55 1.40
C ILE A 180 11.05 17.59 2.52
N SER A 181 9.91 18.20 2.88
CA SER A 181 9.85 19.16 3.98
C SER A 181 10.30 18.55 5.31
N TYR A 182 9.91 17.31 5.59
CA TYR A 182 10.32 16.60 6.80
C TYR A 182 11.83 16.32 6.80
N LEU A 183 12.37 15.77 5.71
CA LEU A 183 13.80 15.45 5.59
C LEU A 183 14.68 16.70 5.64
N VAL A 184 14.30 17.77 4.94
CA VAL A 184 15.04 19.05 4.98
C VAL A 184 15.07 19.60 6.41
N LYS A 185 13.93 19.60 7.13
CA LYS A 185 13.91 20.01 8.54
C LYS A 185 14.75 19.09 9.43
N GLY A 186 14.74 17.79 9.17
CA GLY A 186 15.56 16.81 9.90
C GLY A 186 17.05 17.06 9.76
N VAL A 187 17.53 17.35 8.55
CA VAL A 187 18.95 17.68 8.29
C VAL A 187 19.34 19.02 8.92
N LEU A 188 18.49 20.04 8.83
CA LEU A 188 18.77 21.37 9.38
C LEU A 188 18.81 21.39 10.92
N ASN A 189 18.06 20.51 11.58
CA ASN A 189 17.99 20.41 13.04
C ASN A 189 18.68 19.13 13.56
N PHE A 190 19.67 18.62 12.82
CA PHE A 190 20.35 17.40 13.20
C PHE A 190 21.24 17.61 14.43
N ASP A 191 20.98 16.86 15.49
CA ASP A 191 21.77 16.84 16.71
C ASP A 191 22.42 15.45 16.88
N ALA A 192 23.74 15.41 16.75
CA ALA A 192 24.51 14.17 16.89
C ALA A 192 24.48 13.62 18.33
N GLY A 193 24.36 14.49 19.34
CA GLY A 193 24.25 14.08 20.74
C GLY A 193 22.95 13.34 21.00
N LEU A 194 21.82 13.90 20.54
CA LEU A 194 20.51 13.26 20.64
C LEU A 194 20.48 11.92 19.90
N MET A 195 21.11 11.82 18.72
CA MET A 195 21.21 10.54 17.99
C MET A 195 21.96 9.48 18.80
N THR A 196 23.08 9.84 19.44
CA THR A 196 23.85 8.89 20.25
C THR A 196 23.10 8.45 21.52
N GLU A 197 22.33 9.35 22.12
CA GLU A 197 21.48 9.04 23.28
C GLU A 197 20.33 8.10 22.92
N GLN A 198 19.72 8.31 21.76
CA GLN A 198 18.58 7.52 21.27
C GLN A 198 18.99 6.26 20.49
N LEU A 199 20.27 5.90 20.50
CA LEU A 199 20.77 4.79 19.68
C LEU A 199 20.30 3.42 20.20
N ALA A 200 20.31 3.26 21.52
CA ALA A 200 19.86 2.06 22.22
C ALA A 200 18.45 2.23 22.79
N ALA A 201 17.80 1.10 23.03
CA ALA A 201 16.47 1.06 23.62
C ALA A 201 16.50 1.54 25.09
N PRO A 202 15.60 2.44 25.52
CA PRO A 202 15.45 2.82 26.92
C PRO A 202 15.22 1.60 27.85
N GLU A 203 15.54 1.72 29.15
CA GLU A 203 15.33 0.61 30.10
C GLU A 203 13.84 0.19 30.21
N ASP A 204 12.91 1.12 29.98
CA ASP A 204 11.45 0.88 29.97
C ASP A 204 10.88 0.67 28.56
N THR A 205 11.67 0.06 27.67
CA THR A 205 11.23 -0.21 26.29
C THR A 205 10.03 -1.15 26.26
N LYS A 206 8.97 -0.76 25.54
CA LYS A 206 7.87 -1.68 25.24
C LYS A 206 8.37 -2.90 24.48
N GLY A 207 7.86 -4.07 24.83
CA GLY A 207 8.31 -5.33 24.25
C GLY A 207 8.37 -5.31 22.71
N PHE A 208 9.44 -5.88 22.14
CA PHE A 208 9.74 -5.87 20.71
C PHE A 208 8.51 -6.13 19.81
N TRP A 209 7.71 -7.15 20.16
CA TRP A 209 6.53 -7.54 19.38
C TRP A 209 5.43 -6.49 19.35
N ILE A 210 5.32 -5.66 20.38
CA ILE A 210 4.35 -4.55 20.44
C ILE A 210 4.76 -3.47 19.45
N LEU A 211 6.04 -3.05 19.49
CA LEU A 211 6.57 -2.05 18.55
C LEU A 211 6.53 -2.56 17.12
N PHE A 212 6.85 -3.83 16.90
CA PHE A 212 6.71 -4.48 15.60
C PHE A 212 5.26 -4.46 15.12
N ALA A 213 4.28 -4.81 15.96
CA ALA A 213 2.87 -4.81 15.57
C ALA A 213 2.34 -3.40 15.25
N ILE A 214 2.82 -2.36 15.95
CA ILE A 214 2.48 -0.97 15.68
C ILE A 214 3.09 -0.51 14.34
N PHE A 215 4.32 -0.94 14.04
CA PHE A 215 5.04 -0.50 12.85
C PHE A 215 4.72 -1.33 11.60
N PHE A 216 4.41 -2.62 11.72
CA PHE A 216 4.24 -3.52 10.58
C PHE A 216 3.23 -3.04 9.52
N PRO A 217 2.10 -2.40 9.88
CA PRO A 217 1.20 -1.83 8.88
C PRO A 217 1.88 -0.85 7.89
N ALA A 218 2.95 -0.15 8.28
CA ALA A 218 3.73 0.72 7.38
C ALA A 218 4.45 -0.01 6.24
N ALA A 219 4.65 -1.32 6.35
CA ALA A 219 5.26 -2.12 5.29
C ALA A 219 4.21 -2.78 4.37
N THR A 220 2.94 -2.79 4.78
CA THR A 220 1.84 -3.41 4.02
C THR A 220 1.40 -2.54 2.83
N GLY A 221 0.43 -3.01 2.03
CA GLY A 221 -0.09 -2.27 0.87
C GLY A 221 0.52 -2.63 -0.49
N ILE A 222 1.46 -3.57 -0.53
CA ILE A 222 2.14 -4.04 -1.76
C ILE A 222 1.20 -4.61 -2.84
N THR A 223 -0.03 -4.95 -2.48
CA THR A 223 -1.06 -5.51 -3.37
C THR A 223 -1.86 -4.45 -4.13
N ALA A 224 -1.74 -3.17 -3.77
CA ALA A 224 -2.53 -2.09 -4.38
C ALA A 224 -2.34 -2.00 -5.90
N GLY A 225 -1.10 -2.04 -6.37
CA GLY A 225 -0.79 -2.03 -7.81
C GLY A 225 -1.21 -3.30 -8.54
N ALA A 226 -1.17 -4.45 -7.87
CA ALA A 226 -1.62 -5.72 -8.45
C ALA A 226 -3.15 -5.83 -8.51
N ASN A 227 -3.89 -5.08 -7.70
CA ASN A 227 -5.36 -5.01 -7.79
C ASN A 227 -5.84 -4.31 -9.07
N MET A 228 -4.99 -3.47 -9.70
CA MET A 228 -5.27 -2.80 -10.97
C MET A 228 -4.87 -3.63 -12.19
N SER A 229 -4.67 -4.95 -12.04
CA SER A 229 -4.09 -5.80 -13.08
C SER A 229 -4.84 -5.80 -14.41
N GLY A 230 -6.16 -5.61 -14.40
CA GLY A 230 -6.97 -5.53 -15.63
C GLY A 230 -6.67 -4.27 -16.46
N ASP A 231 -6.35 -3.18 -15.77
CA ASP A 231 -6.20 -1.85 -16.36
C ASP A 231 -4.76 -1.57 -16.80
N LEU A 232 -3.81 -2.46 -16.50
CA LEU A 232 -2.41 -2.33 -16.91
C LEU A 232 -2.20 -2.73 -18.37
N LYS A 233 -1.29 -2.03 -19.05
CA LYS A 233 -0.89 -2.33 -20.43
C LYS A 233 -0.20 -3.70 -20.53
N ASP A 234 0.72 -3.96 -19.61
CA ASP A 234 1.43 -5.25 -19.47
C ASP A 234 1.58 -5.59 -17.98
N PRO A 235 0.61 -6.32 -17.40
CA PRO A 235 0.62 -6.63 -15.98
C PRO A 235 1.79 -7.53 -15.57
N SER A 236 2.21 -8.45 -16.47
CA SER A 236 3.24 -9.46 -16.19
C SER A 236 4.61 -8.83 -15.90
N THR A 237 4.90 -7.69 -16.52
CA THR A 237 6.13 -6.93 -16.27
C THR A 237 5.93 -5.74 -15.34
N ALA A 238 4.74 -5.11 -15.37
CA ALA A 238 4.45 -3.94 -14.55
C ALA A 238 4.33 -4.28 -13.06
N ILE A 239 3.68 -5.39 -12.69
CA ILE A 239 3.50 -5.76 -11.28
C ILE A 239 4.87 -5.99 -10.59
N PRO A 240 5.76 -6.86 -11.11
CA PRO A 240 7.05 -7.10 -10.46
C PRO A 240 7.89 -5.84 -10.33
N ARG A 241 8.04 -5.08 -11.43
CA ARG A 241 8.91 -3.89 -11.46
C ARG A 241 8.35 -2.76 -10.60
N GLY A 242 7.05 -2.51 -10.70
CA GLY A 242 6.40 -1.42 -9.97
C GLY A 242 6.38 -1.67 -8.46
N THR A 243 6.03 -2.88 -8.02
CA THR A 243 5.96 -3.19 -6.59
C THR A 243 7.34 -3.27 -5.95
N LEU A 244 8.34 -3.89 -6.60
CA LEU A 244 9.72 -3.90 -6.07
C LEU A 244 10.32 -2.49 -6.01
N ALA A 245 10.10 -1.67 -7.03
CA ALA A 245 10.55 -0.27 -7.01
C ALA A 245 9.86 0.52 -5.90
N ALA A 246 8.57 0.31 -5.65
CA ALA A 246 7.84 0.94 -4.56
C ALA A 246 8.39 0.50 -3.19
N ILE A 247 8.69 -0.79 -2.99
CA ILE A 247 9.28 -1.29 -1.74
C ILE A 247 10.66 -0.68 -1.50
N ALA A 248 11.51 -0.64 -2.52
CA ALA A 248 12.84 -0.05 -2.43
C ALA A 248 12.77 1.45 -2.13
N PHE A 249 11.95 2.20 -2.88
CA PHE A 249 11.75 3.63 -2.66
C PHE A 249 11.24 3.94 -1.25
N THR A 250 10.18 3.25 -0.82
CA THR A 250 9.62 3.46 0.51
C THR A 250 10.55 2.99 1.61
N GLY A 251 11.30 1.91 1.39
CA GLY A 251 12.36 1.46 2.30
C GLY A 251 13.41 2.55 2.51
N ALA A 252 13.89 3.17 1.42
CA ALA A 252 14.85 4.27 1.49
C ALA A 252 14.29 5.52 2.16
N VAL A 253 12.97 5.77 2.10
CA VAL A 253 12.32 6.90 2.80
C VAL A 253 12.17 6.63 4.31
N TYR A 254 11.99 5.37 4.72
CA TYR A 254 11.85 5.01 6.14
C TYR A 254 13.19 4.95 6.88
N VAL A 255 14.29 4.68 6.17
CA VAL A 255 15.67 4.70 6.73
C VAL A 255 16.14 6.14 6.82
#